data_AF-A0AAU5QP32-F1
#
_entry.id   AF-A0AAU5QP32-F1
#
_cell.length_a   1.000
_cell.length_b   1.000
_cell.length_c   1.000
_cell.angle_alpha   90.00
_cell.angle_beta   90.00
_cell.angle_gamma   90.00
#
_symmetry.space_group_name_H-M   'P 1'
#
loop_
_entity.id
_entity.type
_entity.pdbx_description
1 polymer ?
#
loop_
_entity_poly.entity_id
_entity_poly.type
_entity_poly.pdbx_seq_one_letter_code
_entity_poly.pdbx_strand_id
1 'polypeptide(L)'
;MSALPAKAVEPDPIAVREAVVRVATTGVMTDADRATIKSDPEVARSVVDPGLTEVRDVPRSSSGSLAQARKTSCTHADRYIVYRSTLGFKTAEWHMRVNWCYDGKKVSRVTRDAYIANYDKATIKYHGEIKNTLEYRPGAVNARVVMQGHLEQCVIKYGCYANYYPYQDFTVGNNGSYQLIQRK
;
A
#
# COMPACT_ATOMS: atom_id res chain seq x y z
N MET A 1 0.63 52.68 -17.18
CA MET A 1 1.83 51.83 -17.23
C MET A 1 1.43 50.47 -16.68
N SER A 2 1.17 49.48 -17.55
CA SER A 2 0.85 48.12 -17.13
C SER A 2 2.15 47.37 -16.84
N ALA A 3 2.27 46.82 -15.63
CA ALA A 3 3.39 45.94 -15.28
C ALA A 3 3.32 44.68 -16.17
N LEU A 4 4.44 44.35 -16.82
CA LEU A 4 4.60 43.07 -17.51
C LEU A 4 4.43 41.93 -16.49
N PRO A 5 3.70 40.85 -16.81
CA PRO A 5 3.59 39.71 -15.92
C PRO A 5 4.99 39.12 -15.68
N ALA A 6 5.32 38.91 -14.40
CA ALA A 6 6.55 38.23 -14.02
C ALA A 6 6.59 36.87 -14.72
N LYS A 7 7.64 36.62 -15.50
CA LYS A 7 7.87 35.33 -16.16
C LYS A 7 7.99 34.29 -15.04
N ALA A 8 7.09 33.31 -15.04
CA ALA A 8 7.15 32.20 -14.08
C ALA A 8 8.55 31.57 -14.20
N VAL A 9 9.25 31.45 -13.07
CA VAL A 9 10.54 30.76 -13.02
C VAL A 9 10.27 29.31 -13.39
N GLU A 10 10.81 28.88 -14.53
CA GLU A 10 10.70 27.50 -14.99
C GLU A 10 11.44 26.60 -13.98
N PRO A 11 10.85 25.47 -13.56
CA PRO A 11 11.49 24.57 -12.61
C PRO A 11 12.80 24.03 -13.18
N ASP A 12 13.85 24.01 -12.36
CA ASP A 12 15.13 23.40 -12.72
C ASP A 12 14.95 21.86 -12.80
N PRO A 13 14.98 21.27 -14.01
CA PRO A 13 14.70 19.85 -14.18
C PRO A 13 15.77 18.95 -13.52
N ILE A 14 17.01 19.44 -13.37
CA ILE A 14 18.10 18.69 -12.73
C ILE A 14 17.83 18.62 -11.23
N ALA A 15 17.56 19.77 -10.59
CA ALA A 15 17.25 19.82 -9.17
C ALA A 15 16.02 18.96 -8.81
N VAL A 16 14.97 19.00 -9.66
CA VAL A 16 13.78 18.15 -9.49
C VAL A 16 14.14 16.67 -9.58
N ARG A 17 14.87 16.26 -10.61
CA ARG A 17 15.28 14.86 -10.78
C ARG A 17 16.12 14.37 -9.59
N GLU A 18 17.06 15.17 -9.12
CA GLU A 18 17.90 14.81 -7.97
C GLU A 18 17.07 14.67 -6.69
N ALA A 19 16.11 15.56 -6.45
CA ALA A 19 15.19 15.43 -5.32
C ALA A 19 14.38 14.12 -5.39
N VAL A 20 13.86 13.78 -6.57
CA VAL A 20 13.13 12.53 -6.81
C VAL A 20 14.00 11.30 -6.51
N VAL A 21 15.23 11.27 -7.01
CA VAL A 21 16.18 10.17 -6.78
C VAL A 21 16.57 10.07 -5.30
N ARG A 22 16.79 11.20 -4.61
CA ARG A 22 17.06 11.21 -3.17
C ARG A 22 15.91 10.59 -2.39
N VAL A 23 14.67 11.02 -2.63
CA VAL A 23 13.48 10.48 -1.96
C VAL A 23 13.34 8.97 -2.19
N ALA A 24 13.60 8.50 -3.41
CA ALA A 24 13.54 7.08 -3.72
C ALA A 24 14.63 6.25 -3.02
N THR A 25 15.82 6.84 -2.83
CA THR A 25 16.96 6.16 -2.20
C THR A 25 16.82 6.14 -0.68
N THR A 26 16.38 7.24 -0.08
CA THR A 26 16.29 7.39 1.38
C THR A 26 14.97 6.91 1.95
N GLY A 27 13.91 6.86 1.13
CA GLY A 27 12.54 6.64 1.59
C GLY A 27 11.99 7.80 2.43
N VAL A 28 12.66 8.96 2.43
CA VAL A 28 12.30 10.15 3.22
C VAL A 28 12.22 11.37 2.30
N MET A 29 11.11 12.10 2.40
CA MET A 29 10.92 13.37 1.71
C MET A 29 11.06 14.52 2.69
N THR A 30 12.16 15.28 2.57
CA THR A 30 12.37 16.50 3.36
C THR A 30 11.49 17.64 2.85
N ASP A 31 11.32 18.70 3.64
CA ASP A 31 10.58 19.89 3.20
C ASP A 31 11.24 20.58 2.00
N ALA A 32 12.57 20.54 1.91
CA ALA A 32 13.32 21.04 0.76
C ALA A 32 13.03 20.20 -0.49
N ASP A 33 13.12 18.87 -0.41
CA ASP A 33 12.80 18.00 -1.54
C ASP A 33 11.35 18.18 -1.99
N ARG A 34 10.42 18.29 -1.04
CA ARG A 34 9.00 18.55 -1.29
C ARG A 34 8.80 19.87 -2.03
N ALA A 35 9.47 20.94 -1.61
CA ALA A 35 9.38 22.24 -2.27
C ALA A 35 9.96 22.18 -3.69
N THR A 36 11.12 21.54 -3.87
CA THR A 36 11.75 21.35 -5.18
C THR A 36 10.84 20.56 -6.11
N ILE A 37 10.29 19.42 -5.68
CA ILE A 37 9.41 18.59 -6.50
C ILE A 37 8.13 19.36 -6.86
N LYS A 38 7.53 20.10 -5.91
CA LYS A 38 6.33 20.92 -6.17
C LYS A 38 6.54 22.06 -7.16
N SER A 39 7.78 22.47 -7.44
CA SER A 39 8.05 23.48 -8.47
C SER A 39 7.74 22.98 -9.89
N ASP A 40 7.70 21.66 -10.11
CA ASP A 40 7.23 21.02 -11.35
C ASP A 40 5.91 20.25 -11.05
N PRO A 41 4.73 20.85 -11.34
CA PRO A 41 3.44 20.25 -11.00
C PRO A 41 3.17 18.91 -11.68
N GLU A 42 3.71 18.70 -12.88
CA GLU A 42 3.55 17.43 -13.60
C GLU A 42 4.28 16.31 -12.86
N VAL A 43 5.51 16.56 -12.44
CA VAL A 43 6.30 15.62 -11.64
C VAL A 43 5.68 15.43 -10.26
N ALA A 44 5.28 16.51 -9.58
CA ALA A 44 4.71 16.47 -8.24
C ALA A 44 3.39 15.67 -8.15
N ARG A 45 2.62 15.62 -9.25
CA ARG A 45 1.41 14.80 -9.35
C ARG A 45 1.72 13.31 -9.38
N SER A 46 2.86 12.92 -9.95
CA SER A 46 3.28 11.52 -10.10
C SER A 46 4.11 11.01 -8.94
N VAL A 47 5.00 11.83 -8.37
CA VAL A 47 5.97 11.39 -7.36
C VAL A 47 5.28 11.09 -6.04
N VAL A 48 5.35 9.83 -5.59
CA VAL A 48 4.85 9.38 -4.29
C VAL A 48 5.64 10.01 -3.16
N ASP A 49 4.92 10.49 -2.16
CA ASP A 49 5.46 10.94 -0.89
C ASP A 49 5.36 9.83 0.17
N PRO A 50 6.51 9.29 0.64
CA PRO A 50 6.53 8.29 1.69
C PRO A 50 5.86 8.73 3.01
N GLY A 51 5.83 10.04 3.30
CA GLY A 51 5.20 10.60 4.51
C GLY A 51 3.67 10.70 4.42
N LEU A 52 3.12 10.70 3.21
CA LEU A 52 1.67 10.68 2.97
C LEU A 52 1.12 9.28 2.67
N THR A 53 1.99 8.28 2.65
CA THR A 53 1.59 6.88 2.46
C THR A 53 0.91 6.38 3.73
N GLU A 54 -0.33 5.93 3.59
CA GLU A 54 -1.18 5.53 4.72
C GLU A 54 -1.34 4.01 4.76
N VAL A 55 -1.12 3.42 5.93
CA VAL A 55 -1.53 2.06 6.24
C VAL A 55 -2.94 2.14 6.82
N ARG A 56 -3.94 1.58 6.12
CA ARG A 56 -5.34 1.63 6.56
C ARG A 56 -5.73 0.34 7.27
N ASP A 57 -5.70 0.40 8.60
CA ASP A 57 -6.34 -0.58 9.48
C ASP A 57 -7.84 -0.26 9.59
N VAL A 58 -8.70 -1.09 9.00
CA VAL A 58 -10.13 -1.04 9.35
C VAL A 58 -10.28 -1.71 10.72
N PRO A 59 -10.95 -1.06 11.71
CA PRO A 59 -11.03 -1.57 13.07
C PRO A 59 -11.61 -2.97 13.15
N ARG A 60 -11.19 -3.67 14.20
CA ARG A 60 -11.69 -4.96 14.68
C ARG A 60 -13.22 -4.91 14.78
N SER A 61 -13.93 -5.53 13.84
CA SER A 61 -15.32 -5.91 14.08
C SER A 61 -15.30 -6.99 15.17
N SER A 62 -15.34 -6.57 16.42
CA SER A 62 -15.65 -7.44 17.54
C SER A 62 -17.16 -7.64 17.57
N SER A 63 -17.68 -8.51 16.71
CA SER A 63 -18.98 -9.12 16.97
C SER A 63 -18.79 -10.15 18.09
N GLY A 64 -18.79 -9.65 19.33
CA GLY A 64 -18.97 -10.48 20.50
C GLY A 64 -20.33 -11.17 20.42
N SER A 65 -20.33 -12.49 20.35
CA SER A 65 -21.46 -13.30 20.76
C SER A 65 -20.89 -14.55 21.42
N LEU A 66 -21.03 -14.61 22.74
CA LEU A 66 -20.77 -15.78 23.56
C LEU A 66 -21.94 -16.77 23.40
N ALA A 67 -21.59 -18.03 23.12
CA ALA A 67 -22.39 -19.26 23.19
C ALA A 67 -23.49 -19.50 22.13
N GLN A 68 -23.27 -20.44 21.19
CA GLN A 68 -23.56 -21.88 21.33
C GLN A 68 -23.82 -22.55 19.94
N ALA A 69 -23.32 -23.79 19.81
CA ALA A 69 -23.37 -24.73 18.67
C ALA A 69 -22.24 -24.64 17.62
N ARG A 70 -21.71 -25.83 17.30
CA ARG A 70 -20.53 -26.17 16.47
C ARG A 70 -20.72 -25.84 14.97
N LYS A 71 -21.13 -24.62 14.65
CA LYS A 71 -21.31 -24.18 13.27
C LYS A 71 -20.00 -23.56 12.77
N THR A 72 -19.52 -24.04 11.63
CA THR A 72 -18.43 -23.36 10.93
C THR A 72 -18.92 -21.99 10.47
N SER A 73 -18.23 -20.93 10.90
CA SER A 73 -18.43 -19.55 10.48
C SER A 73 -17.31 -19.14 9.54
N CYS A 74 -17.59 -18.27 8.57
CA CYS A 74 -16.58 -17.75 7.65
C CYS A 74 -16.58 -16.22 7.69
N THR A 75 -15.40 -15.62 7.63
CA THR A 75 -15.20 -14.17 7.67
C THR A 75 -14.05 -13.78 6.73
N HIS A 76 -13.82 -12.48 6.58
CA HIS A 76 -12.76 -11.94 5.75
C HIS A 76 -12.17 -10.66 6.33
N ALA A 77 -10.95 -10.33 5.89
CA ALA A 77 -10.29 -9.06 6.13
C ALA A 77 -9.65 -8.58 4.82
N ASP A 78 -9.92 -7.35 4.43
CA ASP A 78 -9.33 -6.66 3.28
C ASP A 78 -8.56 -5.45 3.79
N ARG A 79 -7.24 -5.44 3.62
CA ARG A 79 -6.36 -4.41 4.17
C ARG A 79 -5.49 -3.88 3.07
N TYR A 80 -5.24 -2.57 3.09
CA TYR A 80 -4.55 -1.92 1.99
C TYR A 80 -3.59 -0.83 2.45
N ILE A 81 -2.62 -0.56 1.57
CA ILE A 81 -1.62 0.50 1.69
C ILE A 81 -1.94 1.52 0.60
N VAL A 82 -2.16 2.78 0.99
CA VAL A 82 -2.48 3.87 0.07
C VAL A 82 -1.22 4.67 -0.20
N TYR A 83 -0.81 4.72 -1.46
CA TYR A 83 0.26 5.60 -1.92
C TYR A 83 -0.34 6.93 -2.39
N ARG A 84 0.26 8.03 -1.98
CA ARG A 84 -0.16 9.38 -2.35
C ARG A 84 1.00 10.14 -2.97
N SER A 85 0.70 10.97 -3.97
CA SER A 85 1.68 11.86 -4.57
C SER A 85 2.06 13.01 -3.65
N THR A 86 3.08 13.76 -4.05
CA THR A 86 3.56 14.97 -3.36
C THR A 86 2.48 16.06 -3.24
N LEU A 87 1.48 16.01 -4.12
CA LEU A 87 0.28 16.87 -4.09
C LEU A 87 -0.91 16.26 -3.33
N GLY A 88 -0.78 15.04 -2.80
CA GLY A 88 -1.81 14.35 -2.01
C GLY A 88 -2.80 13.51 -2.81
N PHE A 89 -2.68 13.48 -4.14
CA PHE A 89 -3.51 12.62 -4.99
C PHE A 89 -3.19 11.15 -4.72
N LYS A 90 -4.21 10.29 -4.70
CA LYS A 90 -4.03 8.85 -4.57
C LYS A 90 -3.42 8.30 -5.87
N THR A 91 -2.27 7.62 -5.77
CA THR A 91 -1.53 7.09 -6.93
C THR A 91 -1.67 5.59 -7.10
N ALA A 92 -1.86 4.85 -6.00
CA ALA A 92 -2.13 3.42 -5.99
C ALA A 92 -2.67 2.96 -4.64
N GLU A 93 -3.40 1.85 -4.65
CA GLU A 93 -3.74 1.08 -3.44
C GLU A 93 -3.30 -0.36 -3.62
N TRP A 94 -2.44 -0.84 -2.73
CA TRP A 94 -2.09 -2.25 -2.65
C TRP A 94 -3.01 -2.94 -1.65
N HIS A 95 -3.82 -3.89 -2.12
CA HIS A 95 -4.76 -4.65 -1.30
C HIS A 95 -4.27 -6.08 -1.06
N MET A 96 -4.54 -6.58 0.15
CA MET A 96 -4.52 -7.99 0.49
C MET A 96 -5.82 -8.35 1.18
N ARG A 97 -6.49 -9.35 0.63
CA ARG A 97 -7.71 -9.92 1.18
C ARG A 97 -7.45 -11.35 1.63
N VAL A 98 -7.89 -11.65 2.84
CA VAL A 98 -7.86 -13.00 3.43
C VAL A 98 -9.27 -13.38 3.85
N ASN A 99 -9.74 -14.53 3.38
CA ASN A 99 -11.01 -15.12 3.79
C ASN A 99 -10.71 -16.41 4.56
N TRP A 100 -11.37 -16.65 5.69
CA TRP A 100 -11.16 -17.88 6.45
C TRP A 100 -12.42 -18.35 7.17
N CYS A 101 -12.48 -19.66 7.39
CA CYS A 101 -13.55 -20.32 8.12
C CYS A 101 -13.04 -20.94 9.42
N TYR A 102 -13.85 -20.89 10.47
CA TYR A 102 -13.51 -21.31 11.82
C TYR A 102 -14.73 -21.85 12.59
N ASP A 103 -14.51 -22.64 13.63
CA ASP A 103 -15.59 -23.26 14.45
C ASP A 103 -15.41 -23.05 15.97
N GLY A 104 -14.52 -22.14 16.38
CA GLY A 104 -14.13 -21.93 17.78
C GLY A 104 -13.02 -22.86 18.26
N LYS A 105 -12.70 -23.93 17.52
CA LYS A 105 -11.62 -24.88 17.85
C LYS A 105 -10.50 -24.83 16.84
N LYS A 106 -10.82 -24.74 15.55
CA LYS A 106 -9.86 -24.76 14.44
C LYS A 106 -10.22 -23.78 13.33
N VAL A 107 -9.23 -23.49 12.50
CA VAL A 107 -9.38 -22.92 11.17
C VAL A 107 -9.54 -24.06 10.17
N SER A 108 -10.62 -24.04 9.39
CA SER A 108 -10.99 -25.13 8.46
C SER A 108 -10.76 -24.80 6.99
N ARG A 109 -10.64 -23.53 6.63
CA ARG A 109 -10.35 -23.06 5.28
C ARG A 109 -9.73 -21.69 5.31
N VAL A 110 -8.77 -21.43 4.42
CA VAL A 110 -8.17 -20.10 4.20
C VAL A 110 -8.00 -19.89 2.70
N THR A 111 -8.48 -18.76 2.19
CA THR A 111 -8.20 -18.27 0.84
C THR A 111 -7.66 -16.85 0.92
N ARG A 112 -6.89 -16.46 -0.09
CA ARG A 112 -6.13 -15.22 -0.09
C ARG A 112 -5.98 -14.70 -1.51
N ASP A 113 -6.01 -13.40 -1.65
CA ASP A 113 -5.78 -12.69 -2.90
C ASP A 113 -5.12 -11.34 -2.60
N ALA A 114 -4.25 -10.89 -3.51
CA ALA A 114 -3.73 -9.54 -3.50
C ALA A 114 -3.95 -8.89 -4.87
N TYR A 115 -4.17 -7.58 -4.86
CA TYR A 115 -4.43 -6.82 -6.07
C TYR A 115 -4.08 -5.34 -5.89
N ILE A 116 -3.91 -4.66 -7.00
CA ILE A 116 -3.76 -3.20 -7.04
C ILE A 116 -5.07 -2.55 -7.48
N ALA A 117 -5.52 -1.55 -6.74
CA ALA A 117 -6.69 -0.75 -7.06
C ALA A 117 -6.31 0.72 -7.23
N ASN A 118 -7.19 1.47 -7.90
CA ASN A 118 -7.12 2.93 -8.01
C ASN A 118 -5.71 3.46 -8.36
N TYR A 119 -5.04 2.80 -9.30
CA TYR A 119 -3.67 3.14 -9.68
C TYR A 119 -3.58 3.78 -11.05
N ASP A 120 -2.69 4.77 -11.16
CA ASP A 120 -2.35 5.39 -12.42
C ASP A 120 -1.29 4.55 -13.15
N LYS A 121 -1.71 3.85 -14.22
CA LYS A 121 -0.84 2.98 -15.03
C LYS A 121 0.32 3.72 -15.69
N ALA A 122 0.23 5.04 -15.86
CA ALA A 122 1.32 5.83 -16.43
C ALA A 122 2.45 6.07 -15.42
N THR A 123 2.14 6.02 -14.12
CA THR A 123 3.07 6.37 -13.05
C THR A 123 3.35 5.22 -12.08
N ILE A 124 2.53 4.18 -12.08
CA ILE A 124 2.72 2.96 -11.28
C ILE A 124 2.64 1.73 -12.19
N LYS A 125 3.69 0.92 -12.17
CA LYS A 125 3.69 -0.43 -12.74
C LYS A 125 3.61 -1.47 -11.64
N TYR A 126 2.73 -2.43 -11.81
CA TYR A 126 2.62 -3.58 -10.92
C TYR A 126 3.28 -4.80 -11.57
N HIS A 127 4.29 -5.37 -10.91
CA HIS A 127 5.05 -6.52 -11.40
C HIS A 127 4.55 -7.87 -10.86
N GLY A 128 3.44 -7.86 -10.11
CA GLY A 128 2.90 -9.05 -9.48
C GLY A 128 3.36 -9.23 -8.03
N GLU A 129 3.03 -10.40 -7.49
CA GLU A 129 3.40 -10.82 -6.15
C GLU A 129 4.77 -11.48 -6.18
N ILE A 130 5.71 -10.98 -5.37
CA ILE A 130 7.04 -11.58 -5.19
C ILE A 130 7.06 -12.56 -4.00
N LYS A 131 6.07 -12.48 -3.11
CA LYS A 131 5.84 -13.46 -2.06
C LYS A 131 4.35 -13.71 -1.92
N ASN A 132 3.96 -14.98 -1.84
CA ASN A 132 2.59 -15.40 -1.60
C ASN A 132 2.56 -16.75 -0.87
N THR A 133 2.68 -16.72 0.45
CA THR A 133 2.77 -17.93 1.29
C THR A 133 1.55 -18.09 2.19
N LEU A 134 1.07 -19.33 2.31
CA LEU A 134 0.06 -19.74 3.28
C LEU A 134 0.64 -20.85 4.16
N GLU A 135 0.85 -20.54 5.43
CA GLU A 135 1.21 -21.51 6.45
C GLU A 135 -0.08 -21.95 7.14
N TYR A 136 -0.61 -23.07 6.68
CA TYR A 136 -1.87 -23.63 7.15
C TYR A 136 -1.78 -25.14 7.25
N ARG A 137 -2.22 -25.68 8.39
CA ARG A 137 -2.50 -27.10 8.56
C ARG A 137 -3.99 -27.25 8.86
N PRO A 138 -4.75 -28.07 8.10
CA PRO A 138 -6.14 -28.35 8.43
C PRO A 138 -6.30 -28.81 9.87
N GLY A 139 -7.13 -28.10 10.65
CA GLY A 139 -7.29 -28.37 12.08
C GLY A 139 -6.46 -27.51 13.02
N ALA A 140 -5.55 -26.67 12.51
CA ALA A 140 -4.78 -25.74 13.33
C ALA A 140 -5.67 -24.65 13.97
N VAL A 141 -5.25 -24.14 15.12
CA VAL A 141 -5.93 -23.04 15.84
C VAL A 141 -5.74 -21.68 15.14
N ASN A 142 -4.75 -21.58 14.26
CA ASN A 142 -4.44 -20.40 13.48
C ASN A 142 -3.92 -20.77 12.08
N ALA A 143 -3.85 -19.77 11.21
CA ALA A 143 -3.16 -19.85 9.93
C ALA A 143 -2.45 -18.53 9.66
N ARG A 144 -1.29 -18.59 9.01
CA ARG A 144 -0.53 -17.40 8.66
C ARG A 144 -0.49 -17.21 7.15
N VAL A 145 -0.72 -15.99 6.71
CA VAL A 145 -0.70 -15.60 5.31
C VAL A 145 0.27 -14.45 5.14
N VAL A 146 1.25 -14.60 4.26
CA VAL A 146 2.20 -13.53 3.96
C VAL A 146 2.18 -13.25 2.47
N MET A 147 1.93 -11.99 2.11
CA MET A 147 2.00 -11.51 0.73
C MET A 147 2.91 -10.29 0.63
N GLN A 148 3.64 -10.23 -0.48
CA GLN A 148 4.45 -9.08 -0.83
C GLN A 148 4.33 -8.80 -2.31
N GLY A 149 3.97 -7.56 -2.66
CA GLY A 149 3.91 -7.09 -4.04
C GLY A 149 5.21 -6.43 -4.49
N HIS A 150 5.34 -6.20 -5.79
CA HIS A 150 6.36 -5.32 -6.36
C HIS A 150 5.71 -4.25 -7.22
N LEU A 151 5.85 -3.00 -6.79
CA LEU A 151 5.39 -1.81 -7.49
C LEU A 151 6.61 -1.01 -7.94
N GLU A 152 6.62 -0.58 -9.19
CA GLU A 152 7.61 0.33 -9.74
C GLU A 152 6.95 1.68 -10.01
N GLN A 153 7.52 2.75 -9.45
CA GLN A 153 7.02 4.10 -9.61
C GLN A 153 7.84 4.85 -10.66
N CYS A 154 7.10 5.51 -11.55
CA CYS A 154 7.62 6.19 -12.71
C CYS A 154 7.13 7.63 -12.78
N VAL A 155 7.96 8.47 -13.38
CA VAL A 155 7.59 9.79 -13.88
C VAL A 155 7.82 9.74 -15.39
N ILE A 156 6.82 10.12 -16.19
CA ILE A 156 6.88 10.04 -17.66
C ILE A 156 8.17 10.68 -18.20
N LYS A 157 8.58 11.81 -17.61
CA LYS A 157 9.78 12.58 -17.99
C LYS A 157 11.11 11.90 -17.62
N TYR A 158 11.15 11.08 -16.58
CA TYR A 158 12.40 10.56 -15.99
C TYR A 158 12.49 9.02 -16.01
N GLY A 159 11.44 8.34 -16.47
CA GLY A 159 11.33 6.90 -16.35
C GLY A 159 11.02 6.47 -14.91
N CYS A 160 11.29 5.20 -14.63
CA CYS A 160 11.03 4.60 -13.34
C CYS A 160 12.20 4.77 -12.40
N TYR A 161 11.92 5.20 -11.18
CA TYR A 161 12.94 5.73 -10.28
C TYR A 161 12.86 5.15 -8.86
N ALA A 162 11.75 4.50 -8.49
CA ALA A 162 11.57 3.88 -7.18
C ALA A 162 10.88 2.53 -7.28
N ASN A 163 11.23 1.63 -6.37
CA ASN A 163 10.58 0.34 -6.17
C ASN A 163 9.93 0.33 -4.78
N TYR A 164 8.67 -0.06 -4.71
CA TYR A 164 7.95 -0.31 -3.47
C TYR A 164 7.64 -1.80 -3.36
N TYR A 165 7.78 -2.33 -2.15
CA TYR A 165 7.60 -3.74 -1.87
C TYR A 165 6.59 -3.94 -0.73
N PRO A 166 5.33 -3.52 -0.94
CA PRO A 166 4.32 -3.57 0.10
C PRO A 166 4.19 -4.99 0.65
N TYR A 167 4.30 -5.12 1.96
CA TYR A 167 4.32 -6.39 2.67
C TYR A 167 3.17 -6.44 3.66
N GLN A 168 2.44 -7.55 3.68
CA GLN A 168 1.37 -7.81 4.62
C GLN A 168 1.45 -9.25 5.16
N ASP A 169 1.33 -9.37 6.48
CA ASP A 169 1.41 -10.64 7.22
C ASP A 169 0.20 -10.75 8.15
N PHE A 170 -0.73 -11.63 7.76
CA PHE A 170 -1.91 -11.95 8.53
C PHE A 170 -1.70 -13.20 9.34
N THR A 171 -2.10 -13.17 10.61
CA THR A 171 -2.34 -14.39 11.39
C THR A 171 -3.81 -14.44 11.75
N VAL A 172 -4.55 -15.39 11.18
CA VAL A 172 -6.00 -15.58 11.42
C VAL A 172 -6.25 -16.66 12.47
N GLY A 173 -7.26 -16.48 13.32
CA GLY A 173 -7.58 -17.37 14.43
C GLY A 173 -8.87 -18.16 14.27
N ASN A 174 -8.97 -19.25 15.04
CA ASN A 174 -10.14 -20.14 15.14
C ASN A 174 -11.40 -19.50 15.75
N ASN A 175 -11.36 -18.22 16.12
CA ASN A 175 -12.47 -17.46 16.68
C ASN A 175 -12.88 -16.27 15.78
N GLY A 176 -12.37 -16.20 14.55
CA GLY A 176 -12.66 -15.10 13.63
C GLY A 176 -11.84 -13.84 13.87
N SER A 177 -10.86 -13.87 14.79
CA SER A 177 -9.90 -12.79 14.95
C SER A 177 -8.76 -12.88 13.93
N TYR A 178 -8.06 -11.77 13.71
CA TYR A 178 -6.80 -11.75 12.99
C TYR A 178 -5.84 -10.72 13.60
N GLN A 179 -4.55 -10.92 13.36
CA GLN A 179 -3.48 -9.94 13.57
C GLN A 179 -2.87 -9.58 12.22
N LEU A 180 -2.36 -8.36 12.10
CA LEU A 180 -1.80 -7.84 10.86
C LEU A 180 -0.51 -7.08 11.14
N ILE A 181 0.52 -7.36 10.32
CA ILE A 181 1.70 -6.52 10.18
C ILE A 181 1.72 -6.00 8.74
N GLN A 182 1.79 -4.69 8.56
CA GLN A 182 1.93 -4.05 7.25
C GLN A 182 3.23 -3.25 7.16
N ARG A 183 3.87 -3.27 5.99
CA ARG A 183 5.03 -2.41 5.67
C ARG A 183 4.86 -1.89 4.24
N LYS A 184 5.15 -0.60 4.05
CA LYS A 184 5.03 0.13 2.78
C LYS A 184 6.19 -0.15 1.84
#